data_AF-R7QWV2-F1
#
_entry.id   AF-R7QWV2-F1
#
_cell.length_a   1.000
_cell.length_b   1.000
_cell.length_c   1.000
_cell.angle_alpha   90.00
_cell.angle_beta   90.00
_cell.angle_gamma   90.00
#
_symmetry.space_group_name_H-M   'P 1'
#
loop_
_entity.id
_entity.type
_entity.pdbx_description
1 polymer ?
#
loop_
_entity_poly.entity_id
_entity_poly.type
_entity_poly.pdbx_seq_one_letter_code
_entity_poly.pdbx_strand_id
1 'polypeptide(L)'
;MRELFLQIVYGRTQSAFSDDGLAVGAGLEDLGKGLRSQVGTMYATKEKGVRYLEMAEGYVTGIALDADNEVIGYQFVSLGKMTDFIKKGDDPNTAWEKAKGQYGRVDDAVKIIDPRQE
;
A
#
# COMPACT_ATOMS: atom_id res chain seq x y z
N MET A 1 -15.09 1.90 -19.27
CA MET A 1 -16.10 1.09 -19.98
C MET A 1 -15.49 0.04 -20.92
N ARG A 2 -14.57 0.40 -21.84
CA ARG A 2 -13.95 -0.56 -22.78
C ARG A 2 -13.23 -1.75 -22.11
N GLU A 3 -12.41 -1.47 -21.10
CA GLU A 3 -11.65 -2.52 -20.40
C GLU A 3 -12.56 -3.47 -19.61
N LEU A 4 -13.64 -2.96 -19.01
CA LEU A 4 -14.62 -3.78 -18.31
C LEU A 4 -15.38 -4.71 -19.27
N PHE A 5 -15.77 -4.17 -20.43
CA PHE A 5 -16.46 -4.93 -21.47
C PHE A 5 -15.59 -6.08 -22.03
N LEU A 6 -14.30 -5.81 -22.31
CA LEU A 6 -13.37 -6.83 -22.78
C LEU A 6 -13.22 -7.97 -21.77
N GLN A 7 -13.13 -7.66 -20.47
CA GLN A 7 -13.02 -8.71 -19.46
C GLN A 7 -14.26 -9.62 -19.41
N ILE A 8 -15.46 -9.06 -19.54
CA ILE A 8 -16.71 -9.84 -19.53
C ILE A 8 -16.82 -10.71 -20.78
N VAL A 9 -16.53 -10.18 -21.97
CA VAL A 9 -16.62 -10.92 -23.24
C VAL A 9 -15.56 -12.03 -23.35
N TYR A 10 -14.38 -11.85 -22.72
CA TYR A 10 -13.36 -12.91 -22.62
C TYR A 10 -13.62 -13.92 -21.49
N GLY A 11 -14.84 -13.95 -20.95
CA GLY A 11 -15.28 -14.99 -20.02
C GLY A 11 -14.81 -14.81 -18.57
N ARG A 12 -14.26 -13.64 -18.21
CA ARG A 12 -14.07 -13.30 -16.78
C ARG A 12 -15.40 -12.83 -16.22
N THR A 13 -16.02 -13.65 -15.39
CA THR A 13 -17.22 -13.27 -14.64
C THR A 13 -16.82 -12.30 -13.53
N GLN A 14 -17.62 -11.24 -13.36
CA GLN A 14 -17.38 -10.25 -12.30
C GLN A 14 -17.87 -10.84 -10.98
N SER A 15 -16.96 -11.39 -10.17
CA SER A 15 -17.29 -12.02 -8.88
C SER A 15 -17.92 -11.05 -7.86
N ALA A 16 -17.82 -9.75 -8.09
CA ALA A 16 -18.44 -8.72 -7.25
C ALA A 16 -19.98 -8.63 -7.40
N PHE A 17 -20.57 -9.30 -8.41
CA PHE A 17 -22.02 -9.28 -8.68
C PHE A 17 -22.61 -10.69 -8.89
N SER A 18 -21.98 -11.76 -8.41
CA SER A 18 -22.55 -13.10 -8.52
C SER A 18 -23.71 -13.30 -7.54
N ASP A 19 -24.83 -13.83 -8.04
CA ASP A 19 -25.99 -14.22 -7.21
C ASP A 19 -25.63 -15.29 -6.17
N ASP A 20 -24.62 -16.13 -6.46
CA ASP A 20 -24.10 -17.18 -5.57
C ASP A 20 -23.05 -16.67 -4.55
N GLY A 21 -22.77 -15.36 -4.54
CA GLY A 21 -21.76 -14.74 -3.69
C GLY A 21 -20.32 -14.91 -4.19
N LEU A 22 -19.37 -14.30 -3.48
CA LEU A 22 -17.94 -14.41 -3.79
C LEU A 22 -17.49 -15.88 -3.72
N ALA A 23 -16.72 -16.32 -4.73
CA ALA A 23 -16.14 -17.66 -4.73
C ALA A 23 -15.34 -17.91 -3.44
N VAL A 24 -15.50 -19.10 -2.86
CA VAL A 24 -14.73 -19.50 -1.67
C VAL A 24 -13.24 -19.40 -1.99
N GLY A 25 -12.54 -18.53 -1.26
CA GLY A 25 -11.12 -18.23 -1.51
C GLY A 25 -10.84 -16.91 -2.23
N ALA A 26 -11.84 -16.17 -2.72
CA ALA A 26 -11.63 -14.84 -3.31
C ALA A 26 -10.98 -13.86 -2.32
N GLY A 27 -11.36 -13.90 -1.04
CA GLY A 27 -10.70 -13.13 0.01
C GLY A 27 -9.25 -13.59 0.28
N LEU A 28 -8.93 -14.87 0.06
CA LEU A 28 -7.56 -15.39 0.10
C LEU A 28 -6.76 -14.97 -1.13
N GLU A 29 -7.37 -14.78 -2.30
CA GLU A 29 -6.67 -14.25 -3.48
C GLU A 29 -6.38 -12.74 -3.35
N ASP A 30 -7.32 -11.98 -2.79
CA ASP A 30 -7.13 -10.54 -2.57
C ASP A 30 -6.16 -10.27 -1.41
N LEU A 31 -6.26 -10.99 -0.29
CA LEU A 31 -5.34 -10.82 0.84
C LEU A 31 -4.04 -11.64 0.69
N GLY A 32 -4.06 -12.74 -0.04
CA GLY A 32 -2.93 -13.69 -0.16
C GLY A 32 -1.79 -13.23 -1.07
N LYS A 33 -1.90 -12.08 -1.74
CA LYS A 33 -0.80 -11.47 -2.53
C LYS A 33 0.20 -10.68 -1.68
N GLY A 34 0.36 -11.04 -0.40
CA GLY A 34 1.19 -10.33 0.57
C GLY A 34 0.50 -9.12 1.20
N LEU A 35 -0.82 -8.99 1.07
CA LEU A 35 -1.62 -7.95 1.73
C LEU A 35 -2.07 -8.46 3.09
N ARG A 36 -1.33 -8.04 4.12
CA ARG A 36 -1.52 -8.47 5.52
C ARG A 36 -2.77 -7.85 6.18
N SER A 37 -3.13 -6.63 5.78
CA SER A 37 -4.24 -5.85 6.32
C SER A 37 -4.48 -4.63 5.42
N GLN A 38 -5.73 -4.36 5.03
CA GLN A 38 -6.11 -3.12 4.33
C GLN A 38 -6.61 -2.05 5.31
N VAL A 39 -5.94 -1.90 6.46
CA VAL A 39 -6.30 -0.88 7.46
C VAL A 39 -5.28 0.24 7.39
N GLY A 40 -5.73 1.41 6.92
CA GLY A 40 -4.92 2.63 6.94
C GLY A 40 -5.04 3.35 8.30
N THR A 41 -3.92 3.79 8.84
CA THR A 41 -3.89 4.67 10.03
C THR A 41 -3.33 6.02 9.63
N MET A 42 -4.17 7.04 9.76
CA MET A 42 -3.80 8.44 9.51
C MET A 42 -4.31 9.34 10.64
N TYR A 43 -3.55 10.38 10.96
CA TYR A 43 -3.99 11.43 11.88
C TYR A 43 -3.54 12.79 11.36
N ALA A 44 -4.14 13.86 11.86
CA ALA A 44 -3.72 15.21 11.53
C ALA A 44 -3.90 16.13 12.74
N THR A 45 -2.98 17.09 12.88
CA THR A 45 -3.13 18.17 13.86
C THR A 45 -2.89 19.51 13.17
N LYS A 46 -3.38 20.60 13.76
CA LYS A 46 -3.16 21.94 13.23
C LYS A 46 -1.68 22.33 13.21
N GLU A 47 -0.91 21.86 14.19
CA GLU A 47 0.51 22.19 14.32
C GLU A 47 1.38 21.35 13.38
N LYS A 48 1.05 20.07 13.20
CA LYS A 48 1.90 19.13 12.48
C LYS A 48 1.43 18.88 11.05
N GLY A 49 0.15 19.08 10.74
CA GLY A 49 -0.46 18.68 9.47
C GLY A 49 -0.81 17.19 9.45
N VAL A 50 -1.02 16.65 8.25
CA VAL A 50 -1.44 15.25 8.04
C VAL A 50 -0.27 14.29 8.22
N ARG A 51 -0.54 13.12 8.79
CA ARG A 51 0.42 12.05 9.09
C ARG A 51 -0.16 10.70 8.72
N TYR A 52 0.45 10.06 7.72
CA TYR A 52 0.19 8.67 7.35
C TYR A 52 1.14 7.77 8.14
N LEU A 53 0.58 6.87 8.93
CA LEU A 53 1.34 5.91 9.73
C LEU A 53 1.36 4.54 9.04
N GLU A 54 0.22 4.12 8.53
CA GLU A 54 0.04 2.86 7.82
C GLU A 54 -0.91 3.11 6.65
N MET A 55 -0.55 2.62 5.47
CA MET A 55 -1.41 2.63 4.28
C MET A 55 -1.65 1.19 3.81
N ALA A 56 -2.54 0.99 2.84
CA ALA A 56 -2.87 -0.35 2.36
C ALA A 56 -1.64 -1.12 1.84
N GLU A 57 -0.64 -0.37 1.35
CA GLU A 57 0.63 -0.86 0.85
C GLU A 57 1.59 -1.31 1.98
N GLY A 58 1.49 -0.70 3.17
CA GLY A 58 2.27 -1.07 4.34
C GLY A 58 2.60 0.07 5.30
N TYR A 59 3.62 -0.18 6.12
CA TYR A 59 4.10 0.74 7.14
C TYR A 59 4.78 1.96 6.49
N VAL A 60 4.27 3.16 6.74
CA VAL A 60 4.84 4.39 6.16
C VAL A 60 6.11 4.75 6.92
N THR A 61 7.21 4.87 6.18
CA THR A 61 8.54 5.22 6.70
C THR A 61 8.87 6.70 6.49
N GLY A 62 8.21 7.37 5.54
CA GLY A 62 8.43 8.78 5.29
C GLY A 62 7.30 9.42 4.48
N ILE A 63 7.01 10.69 4.75
CA ILE A 63 6.06 11.49 4.00
C ILE A 63 6.81 12.51 3.16
N ALA A 64 6.52 12.53 1.86
CA ALA A 64 7.06 13.50 0.91
C ALA A 64 6.23 14.78 0.92
N LEU A 65 6.91 15.90 1.15
CA LEU A 65 6.34 17.24 1.15
C LEU A 65 6.90 18.07 -0.01
N ASP A 66 6.06 18.92 -0.60
CA ASP A 66 6.49 19.96 -1.53
C ASP A 66 6.88 21.27 -0.83
N ALA A 67 7.17 22.30 -1.62
CA ALA A 67 7.60 23.62 -1.15
C ALA A 67 6.54 24.32 -0.28
N ASP A 68 5.26 23.96 -0.43
CA ASP A 68 4.15 24.53 0.33
C ASP A 68 3.79 23.68 1.56
N ASN A 69 4.59 22.64 1.86
CA ASN A 69 4.35 21.62 2.89
C ASN A 69 3.09 20.77 2.63
N GLU A 70 2.65 20.66 1.38
CA GLU A 70 1.58 19.73 1.01
C GLU A 70 2.15 18.32 0.84
N VAL A 71 1.36 17.33 1.25
CA VAL A 71 1.76 15.93 1.10
C VAL A 71 1.58 15.50 -0.35
N ILE A 72 2.69 15.18 -1.03
CA ILE A 72 2.70 14.80 -2.45
C ILE A 72 2.99 13.30 -2.67
N GLY A 73 3.35 12.58 -1.62
CA GLY A 73 3.63 11.15 -1.66
C GLY A 73 4.12 10.60 -0.32
N TYR A 74 4.47 9.32 -0.30
CA TYR A 74 5.03 8.67 0.88
C TYR A 74 5.86 7.44 0.50
N GLN A 75 6.80 7.10 1.38
CA GLN A 75 7.59 5.88 1.35
C GLN A 75 7.03 4.89 2.35
N PHE A 76 7.05 3.61 2.00
CA PHE A 76 6.50 2.56 2.85
C PHE A 76 7.30 1.27 2.75
N VAL A 77 7.10 0.38 3.72
CA VAL A 77 7.56 -1.00 3.69
C VAL A 77 6.38 -1.93 3.77
N SER A 78 6.26 -2.80 2.76
CA SER A 78 5.21 -3.81 2.70
C SER A 78 5.53 -4.96 3.65
N LEU A 79 4.93 -4.92 4.84
CA LEU A 79 5.22 -5.89 5.91
C LEU A 79 4.89 -7.33 5.50
N GLY A 80 3.84 -7.56 4.71
CA GLY A 80 3.52 -8.89 4.19
C GLY A 80 4.61 -9.43 3.27
N LYS A 81 5.05 -8.64 2.29
CA LYS A 81 6.18 -9.01 1.40
C LYS A 81 7.46 -9.23 2.18
N MET A 82 7.78 -8.35 3.14
CA MET A 82 8.95 -8.49 4.01
C MET A 82 8.92 -9.83 4.75
N THR A 83 7.79 -10.17 5.38
CA THR A 83 7.66 -11.45 6.10
C THR A 83 7.75 -12.65 5.17
N ASP A 84 7.24 -12.56 3.94
CA ASP A 84 7.37 -13.62 2.95
C ASP A 84 8.81 -13.82 2.48
N PHE A 85 9.58 -12.73 2.31
CA PHE A 85 11.01 -12.80 1.99
C PHE A 85 11.80 -13.45 3.12
N ILE A 86 11.55 -13.05 4.38
CA ILE A 86 12.18 -13.66 5.56
C ILE A 86 11.85 -15.15 5.64
N LYS A 87 10.57 -15.53 5.42
CA LYS A 87 10.14 -16.94 5.40
C LYS A 87 10.84 -17.76 4.31
N LYS A 88 11.23 -17.13 3.20
CA LYS A 88 12.00 -17.75 2.11
C LYS A 88 13.51 -17.80 2.38
N GLY A 89 13.97 -17.25 3.51
CA GLY A 89 15.36 -17.33 3.96
C GLY A 89 16.20 -16.06 3.76
N ASP A 90 15.61 -14.95 3.31
CA ASP A 90 16.30 -13.67 3.31
C ASP A 90 16.56 -13.20 4.75
N ASP A 91 17.70 -12.54 4.99
CA ASP A 91 17.93 -11.84 6.24
C ASP A 91 16.99 -10.62 6.36
N PRO A 92 16.72 -10.13 7.59
CA PRO A 92 15.78 -9.03 7.80
C PRO A 92 16.07 -7.76 7.01
N ASN A 93 17.35 -7.40 6.83
CA ASN A 93 17.72 -6.17 6.13
C ASN A 93 17.53 -6.32 4.62
N THR A 94 17.94 -7.45 4.04
CA THR A 94 17.68 -7.75 2.63
C THR A 94 16.18 -7.79 2.33
N ALA A 95 15.39 -8.41 3.21
CA ALA A 95 13.94 -8.46 3.08
C ALA A 95 13.29 -7.06 3.15
N TRP A 96 13.77 -6.20 4.05
CA TRP A 96 13.33 -4.81 4.16
C TRP A 96 13.59 -4.03 2.87
N GLU A 97 14.81 -4.10 2.34
CA GLU A 97 15.21 -3.43 1.11
C GLU A 97 14.39 -3.89 -0.11
N LYS A 98 14.03 -5.17 -0.17
CA LYS A 98 13.16 -5.72 -1.24
C LYS A 98 11.68 -5.33 -1.07
N ALA A 99 11.25 -5.04 0.16
CA ALA A 99 9.85 -4.77 0.49
C ALA A 99 9.51 -3.27 0.56
N LYS A 100 10.50 -2.39 0.47
CA LYS A 100 10.29 -0.93 0.42
C LYS A 100 9.70 -0.49 -0.92
N GLY A 101 8.92 0.57 -0.88
CA GLY A 101 8.32 1.19 -2.06
C GLY A 101 7.96 2.64 -1.80
N GLN A 102 7.48 3.31 -2.83
CA GLN A 102 7.01 4.68 -2.75
C GLN A 102 5.76 4.89 -3.58
N TYR A 103 4.93 5.84 -3.17
CA TYR A 103 3.71 6.22 -3.85
C TYR A 103 3.63 7.75 -3.99
N GLY A 104 3.15 8.22 -5.14
CA GLY A 104 3.06 9.65 -5.45
C GLY A 104 4.38 10.23 -5.96
N ARG A 105 4.54 11.55 -5.80
CA ARG A 105 5.67 12.33 -6.33
C ARG A 105 6.82 12.42 -5.32
N VAL A 106 7.26 11.28 -4.80
CA VAL A 106 8.32 11.24 -3.77
C VAL A 106 9.65 11.79 -4.29
N ASP A 107 9.96 11.56 -5.57
CA ASP A 107 11.19 12.06 -6.19
C ASP A 107 11.19 13.60 -6.37
N ASP A 108 10.01 14.23 -6.35
CA ASP A 108 9.85 15.69 -6.44
C ASP A 108 9.83 16.36 -5.05
N ALA A 109 9.98 15.58 -3.96
CA ALA A 109 9.86 16.07 -2.60
C ALA A 109 11.02 17.01 -2.26
N VAL A 110 10.70 18.19 -1.73
CA VAL A 110 11.72 19.08 -1.15
C VAL A 110 12.11 18.63 0.26
N LYS A 111 11.21 17.87 0.92
CA LYS A 111 11.43 17.33 2.27
C LYS A 111 10.74 15.97 2.43
N ILE A 112 11.42 15.04 3.08
CA ILE A 112 10.83 13.79 3.56
C ILE A 112 10.88 13.80 5.09
N ILE A 113 9.73 13.58 5.74
CA ILE A 113 9.61 13.58 7.20
C ILE A 113 9.22 12.20 7.72
N ASP A 114 9.71 11.83 8.90
CA ASP A 114 9.18 10.67 9.63
C ASP A 114 7.84 11.08 10.26
N PRO A 115 6.72 10.42 9.89
CA PRO A 115 5.41 10.78 10.40
C PRO A 115 5.23 10.59 11.93
N ARG A 116 6.18 9.94 12.60
CA ARG A 116 6.12 9.64 14.05
C ARG A 116 7.03 10.52 14.89
N GLN A 117 7.99 11.21 14.29
CA GLN A 117 8.97 12.02 15.02
C GLN A 117 8.81 13.53 14.79
N GLU A 118 8.30 13.93 13.62
CA GLU A 118 8.14 15.34 13.24
C GLU A 118 6.70 15.85 13.33
#